data_AF-A0A959KQ36-F1
#
_entry.id   AF-A0A959KQ36-F1
#
_cell.length_a   1.000
_cell.length_b   1.000
_cell.length_c   1.000
_cell.angle_alpha   90.00
_cell.angle_beta   90.00
_cell.angle_gamma   90.00
#
_symmetry.space_group_name_H-M   'P 1'
#
loop_
_entity.id
_entity.type
_entity.pdbx_description
1 polymer ?
#
loop_
_entity_poly.entity_id
_entity_poly.type
_entity_poly.pdbx_seq_one_letter_code
_entity_poly.pdbx_strand_id
1 'polypeptide(L)'
;MRIQNSTWTLGLFLLLLLAGACKRETFLEFADGLVLNVNTNILKTPLVISFVNANPNSGLSPNNITVDVLGEGADKLYSLTGESTITVIEGIVNIGIRPADAPSVQNPLEFTLIAKAPGFLQSVNHFTIFDADLTQHVTVYMVEKDHAPAGISVDRDQILDVQDGGLDVPFVIESNVSSTKKEKIQFFLPQGVQLLDRNFQPLNGSGQIELAHFDNRSPFSLDALTGMTDAMPAVDQDGKILGTVSFDLASLYSIEMTVGSQEVRYFSEPAVVTLTLNPQTFNPQTNDYIKAGDILPVWSLDETAMQWHKETLAEVVSNNGG
;
A
#
# COMPACT_ATOMS: atom_id res chain seq x y z
N MET A 1 8.98 -70.05 -81.93
CA MET A 1 7.70 -69.31 -81.89
C MET A 1 7.67 -68.50 -80.59
N ARG A 2 7.22 -67.25 -80.71
CA ARG A 2 7.17 -66.12 -79.76
C ARG A 2 6.61 -66.43 -78.35
N ILE A 3 7.22 -65.84 -77.28
CA ILE A 3 6.68 -64.78 -76.35
C ILE A 3 5.86 -65.38 -75.17
N GLN A 4 5.88 -64.98 -73.88
CA GLN A 4 6.19 -63.73 -73.15
C GLN A 4 6.49 -63.99 -71.65
N ASN A 5 7.28 -63.07 -71.07
CA ASN A 5 7.36 -62.54 -69.69
C ASN A 5 6.39 -63.04 -68.58
N SER A 6 6.91 -63.15 -67.35
CA SER A 6 6.32 -62.48 -66.18
C SER A 6 7.26 -62.49 -64.97
N THR A 7 7.98 -61.39 -64.80
CA THR A 7 8.79 -61.01 -63.64
C THR A 7 7.90 -60.40 -62.56
N TRP A 8 7.24 -61.19 -61.71
CA TRP A 8 6.35 -60.65 -60.66
C TRP A 8 6.33 -61.40 -59.31
N THR A 9 7.24 -62.32 -59.04
CA THR A 9 7.19 -63.14 -57.80
C THR A 9 8.31 -62.92 -56.79
N LEU A 10 9.24 -61.98 -57.05
CA LEU A 10 10.29 -61.61 -56.07
C LEU A 10 9.96 -60.37 -55.21
N GLY A 11 8.85 -59.67 -55.49
CA GLY A 11 8.46 -58.45 -54.77
C GLY A 11 7.65 -58.68 -53.49
N LEU A 12 7.07 -59.86 -53.29
CA LEU A 12 6.14 -60.10 -52.17
C LEU A 12 6.79 -60.67 -50.91
N PHE A 13 8.01 -61.21 -51.00
CA PHE A 13 8.71 -61.78 -49.83
C PHE A 13 9.62 -60.77 -49.10
N LEU A 14 9.99 -59.66 -49.78
CA LEU A 14 10.79 -58.58 -49.18
C LEU A 14 9.93 -57.56 -48.41
N LEU A 15 8.62 -57.51 -48.65
CA LEU A 15 7.69 -56.59 -47.96
C LEU A 15 7.22 -57.13 -46.59
N LEU A 16 7.36 -58.44 -46.33
CA LEU A 16 6.96 -59.07 -45.07
C LEU A 16 8.08 -59.06 -44.00
N LEU A 17 9.32 -58.72 -44.37
CA LEU A 17 10.44 -58.59 -43.42
C LEU A 17 10.60 -57.17 -42.84
N LEU A 18 9.84 -56.18 -43.33
CA LEU A 18 9.85 -54.81 -42.81
C LEU A 18 8.76 -54.53 -41.76
N ALA A 19 7.86 -55.48 -41.49
CA ALA A 19 6.82 -55.35 -40.47
C ALA A 19 7.30 -55.72 -39.03
N GLY A 20 8.52 -56.24 -38.87
CA GLY A 20 9.04 -56.71 -37.58
C GLY A 20 10.04 -55.76 -36.88
N ALA A 21 10.43 -54.65 -37.50
CA ALA A 21 11.51 -53.78 -37.02
C ALA A 21 11.09 -52.36 -36.65
N CYS A 22 9.79 -52.11 -36.45
CA CYS A 22 9.32 -50.89 -35.82
C CYS A 22 8.87 -51.22 -34.39
N LYS A 23 9.84 -51.63 -33.54
CA LYS A 23 9.67 -51.41 -32.11
C LYS A 23 9.62 -49.90 -31.96
N ARG A 24 8.41 -49.38 -31.76
CA ARG A 24 8.19 -48.06 -31.23
C ARG A 24 8.83 -48.10 -29.84
N GLU A 25 10.11 -47.79 -29.75
CA GLU A 25 10.75 -47.47 -28.48
C GLU A 25 9.99 -46.25 -27.98
N THR A 26 8.99 -46.54 -27.15
CA THR A 26 8.18 -45.52 -26.52
C THR A 26 9.14 -44.73 -25.65
N PHE A 27 9.00 -43.41 -25.67
CA PHE A 27 9.62 -42.45 -24.76
C PHE A 27 9.71 -42.95 -23.29
N LEU A 28 8.84 -43.90 -22.90
CA LEU A 28 8.84 -44.66 -21.66
C LEU A 28 10.13 -45.46 -21.36
N GLU A 29 10.85 -46.03 -22.34
CA GLU A 29 12.12 -46.74 -22.07
C GLU A 29 13.28 -45.76 -21.73
N PHE A 30 13.21 -44.51 -22.18
CA PHE A 30 14.15 -43.45 -21.78
C PHE A 30 13.78 -42.80 -20.43
N ALA A 31 12.55 -42.97 -19.96
CA ALA A 31 12.07 -42.43 -18.69
C ALA A 31 12.30 -43.40 -17.52
N ASP A 32 12.53 -44.69 -17.79
CA ASP A 32 12.78 -45.71 -16.77
C ASP A 32 14.18 -45.50 -16.17
N GLY A 33 14.23 -44.94 -14.96
CA GLY A 33 15.46 -44.53 -14.29
C GLY A 33 15.80 -43.03 -14.42
N LEU A 34 15.00 -42.24 -15.14
CA LEU A 34 15.14 -40.79 -15.15
C LEU A 34 14.61 -40.21 -13.84
N VAL A 35 15.52 -39.97 -12.89
CA VAL A 35 15.22 -39.14 -11.71
C VAL A 35 15.30 -37.68 -12.14
N LEU A 36 14.18 -37.11 -12.55
CA LEU A 36 14.06 -35.67 -12.75
C LEU A 36 14.07 -35.00 -11.37
N ASN A 37 15.25 -34.57 -10.95
CA ASN A 37 15.41 -33.79 -9.73
C ASN A 37 15.02 -32.33 -10.04
N VAL A 38 13.71 -32.05 -10.06
CA VAL A 38 13.21 -30.68 -10.21
C VAL A 38 13.48 -29.96 -8.90
N ASN A 39 14.43 -29.04 -8.90
CA ASN A 39 14.58 -28.11 -7.80
C ASN A 39 13.34 -27.22 -7.78
N THR A 40 12.42 -27.49 -6.86
CA THR A 40 11.16 -26.75 -6.69
C THR A 40 11.36 -25.42 -5.95
N ASN A 41 12.59 -25.06 -5.61
CA ASN A 41 12.91 -23.80 -4.95
C ASN A 41 12.98 -22.65 -5.97
N ILE A 42 11.85 -22.41 -6.65
CA ILE A 42 11.73 -21.45 -7.74
C ILE A 42 11.56 -20.02 -7.17
N LEU A 43 11.02 -19.92 -5.96
CA LEU A 43 10.81 -18.68 -5.22
C LEU A 43 11.21 -18.86 -3.76
N LYS A 44 11.85 -17.82 -3.21
CA LYS A 44 11.96 -17.62 -1.76
C LYS A 44 10.75 -16.81 -1.29
N THR A 45 10.23 -17.06 -0.09
CA THR A 45 9.07 -16.34 0.46
C THR A 45 9.49 -15.53 1.70
N PRO A 46 10.15 -14.38 1.51
CA PRO A 46 10.65 -13.60 2.64
C PRO A 46 9.59 -12.79 3.37
N LEU A 47 8.37 -12.66 2.85
CA LEU A 47 7.35 -11.85 3.49
C LEU A 47 5.96 -12.48 3.37
N VAL A 48 5.31 -12.61 4.52
CA VAL A 48 3.91 -13.00 4.65
C VAL A 48 3.18 -11.85 5.33
N ILE A 49 2.15 -11.33 4.68
CA ILE A 49 1.36 -10.19 5.15
C ILE A 49 -0.03 -10.68 5.49
N SER A 50 -0.49 -10.42 6.71
CA SER A 50 -1.85 -10.70 7.16
C SER A 50 -2.61 -9.39 7.34
N PHE A 51 -3.78 -9.26 6.73
CA PHE A 51 -4.66 -8.12 6.89
C PHE A 51 -5.71 -8.42 7.95
N VAL A 52 -5.81 -7.56 8.97
CA VAL A 52 -6.76 -7.70 10.06
C VAL A 52 -7.47 -6.37 10.31
N ASN A 53 -8.62 -6.41 10.98
CA ASN A 53 -9.27 -5.18 11.45
C ASN A 53 -8.46 -4.59 12.60
N ALA A 54 -8.16 -3.29 12.53
CA ALA A 54 -7.49 -2.55 13.59
C ALA A 54 -8.33 -2.47 14.88
N ASN A 55 -9.66 -2.62 14.78
CA ASN A 55 -10.55 -2.72 15.92
C ASN A 55 -10.76 -4.18 16.35
N PRO A 56 -10.14 -4.64 17.46
CA PRO A 56 -10.26 -6.02 17.92
C PRO A 56 -11.67 -6.37 18.43
N ASN A 57 -12.52 -5.37 18.66
CA ASN A 57 -13.91 -5.57 19.09
C ASN A 57 -14.89 -5.64 17.92
N SER A 58 -14.43 -5.40 16.69
CA SER A 58 -15.26 -5.55 15.50
C SER A 58 -15.34 -7.01 15.08
N GLY A 59 -16.54 -7.44 14.68
CA GLY A 59 -16.74 -8.74 14.03
C GLY A 59 -16.44 -8.71 12.53
N LEU A 60 -16.16 -7.54 11.94
CA LEU A 60 -15.90 -7.39 10.52
C LEU A 60 -14.43 -7.64 10.22
N SER A 61 -14.14 -8.66 9.41
CA SER A 61 -12.80 -8.85 8.83
C SER A 61 -12.70 -8.14 7.48
N PRO A 62 -11.55 -7.55 7.13
CA PRO A 62 -11.31 -7.04 5.78
C PRO A 62 -11.51 -8.15 4.75
N ASN A 63 -12.37 -7.91 3.75
CA ASN A 63 -12.68 -8.85 2.69
C ASN A 63 -12.58 -8.15 1.33
N ASN A 64 -12.40 -8.93 0.26
CA ASN A 64 -12.22 -8.40 -1.11
C ASN A 64 -11.07 -7.37 -1.18
N ILE A 65 -9.98 -7.67 -0.49
CA ILE A 65 -8.82 -6.79 -0.41
C ILE A 65 -8.13 -6.79 -1.77
N THR A 66 -7.92 -5.61 -2.32
CA THR A 66 -7.06 -5.39 -3.49
C THR A 66 -5.76 -4.77 -3.04
N VAL A 67 -4.65 -5.19 -3.63
CA VAL A 67 -3.32 -4.65 -3.33
C VAL A 67 -2.69 -4.11 -4.60
N ASP A 68 -2.18 -2.88 -4.51
CA ASP A 68 -1.30 -2.28 -5.50
C ASP A 68 0.12 -2.26 -4.91
N VAL A 69 1.13 -2.56 -5.74
CA VAL A 69 2.53 -2.52 -5.31
C VAL A 69 3.30 -1.52 -6.14
N LEU A 70 3.99 -0.61 -5.47
CA LEU A 70 4.74 0.50 -6.04
C LEU A 70 6.21 0.45 -5.59
N GLY A 71 7.05 1.22 -6.29
CA GLY A 71 8.48 1.36 -5.98
C GLY A 71 9.38 0.52 -6.89
N GLU A 72 10.70 0.73 -6.78
CA GLU A 72 11.70 0.11 -7.65
C GLU A 72 11.76 -1.42 -7.52
N GLY A 73 11.32 -1.97 -6.38
CA GLY A 73 11.28 -3.41 -6.15
C GLY A 73 10.04 -4.12 -6.67
N ALA A 74 9.00 -3.40 -7.11
CA ALA A 74 7.70 -3.97 -7.41
C ALA A 74 7.71 -5.04 -8.52
N ASP A 75 8.58 -4.89 -9.52
CA ASP A 75 8.70 -5.80 -10.67
C ASP A 75 9.41 -7.14 -10.33
N LYS A 76 10.00 -7.24 -9.13
CA LYS A 76 10.71 -8.43 -8.63
C LYS A 76 9.86 -9.28 -7.69
N LEU A 77 8.61 -8.88 -7.45
CA LEU A 77 7.70 -9.56 -6.53
C LEU A 77 6.77 -10.51 -7.29
N TYR A 78 6.54 -11.67 -6.72
CA TYR A 78 5.71 -12.71 -7.29
C TYR A 78 4.77 -13.31 -6.24
N SER A 79 3.63 -13.82 -6.67
CA SER A 79 2.80 -14.70 -5.86
C SER A 79 3.48 -16.07 -5.64
N LEU A 80 2.94 -16.90 -4.75
CA LEU A 80 3.44 -18.28 -4.55
C LEU A 80 3.34 -19.16 -5.81
N THR A 81 2.47 -18.79 -6.76
CA THR A 81 2.34 -19.50 -8.06
C THR A 81 3.30 -18.96 -9.12
N GLY A 82 4.10 -17.94 -8.81
CA GLY A 82 5.06 -17.33 -9.75
C GLY A 82 4.45 -16.28 -10.67
N GLU A 83 3.25 -15.81 -10.38
CA GLU A 83 2.60 -14.72 -11.13
C GLU A 83 3.08 -13.37 -10.59
N SER A 84 3.28 -12.39 -11.46
CA SER A 84 3.63 -11.01 -11.04
C SER A 84 2.45 -10.28 -10.37
N THR A 85 1.22 -10.76 -10.59
CA THR A 85 0.04 -10.22 -9.92
C THR A 85 -0.02 -10.74 -8.50
N ILE A 86 0.05 -9.83 -7.53
CA ILE A 86 -0.09 -10.17 -6.12
C ILE A 86 -1.57 -10.27 -5.77
N THR A 87 -1.99 -11.41 -5.26
CA THR A 87 -3.38 -11.69 -4.89
C THR A 87 -3.50 -11.95 -3.39
N VAL A 88 -4.58 -11.45 -2.80
CA VAL A 88 -4.91 -11.68 -1.39
C VAL A 88 -5.83 -12.90 -1.31
N ILE A 89 -5.43 -13.90 -0.55
CA ILE A 89 -6.21 -15.13 -0.32
C ILE A 89 -6.49 -15.23 1.17
N GLU A 90 -7.77 -15.22 1.55
CA GLU A 90 -8.20 -15.31 2.96
C GLU A 90 -7.54 -14.26 3.87
N GLY A 91 -7.35 -13.03 3.36
CA GLY A 91 -6.72 -11.94 4.10
C GLY A 91 -5.20 -12.08 4.24
N ILE A 92 -4.58 -13.01 3.51
CA ILE A 92 -3.13 -13.23 3.54
C ILE A 92 -2.54 -13.01 2.15
N VAL A 93 -1.38 -12.37 2.12
CA VAL A 93 -0.51 -12.25 0.94
C VAL A 93 0.83 -12.89 1.25
N ASN A 94 1.31 -13.70 0.32
CA ASN A 94 2.65 -14.26 0.37
C ASN A 94 3.45 -13.66 -0.77
N ILE A 95 4.55 -12.98 -0.42
CA ILE A 95 5.44 -12.34 -1.36
C ILE A 95 6.62 -13.25 -1.63
N GLY A 96 6.72 -13.69 -2.88
CA GLY A 96 7.81 -14.48 -3.42
C GLY A 96 8.84 -13.59 -4.14
N ILE A 97 10.11 -13.96 -4.03
CA ILE A 97 11.23 -13.36 -4.78
C ILE A 97 12.00 -14.49 -5.45
N ARG A 98 12.40 -14.31 -6.71
CA ARG A 98 13.27 -15.28 -7.39
C ARG A 98 14.66 -15.24 -6.77
N PRO A 99 15.37 -16.37 -6.65
CA PRO A 99 16.74 -16.40 -6.14
C PRO A 99 17.71 -15.45 -6.87
N ALA A 100 17.49 -15.19 -8.17
CA ALA A 100 18.31 -14.26 -8.96
C ALA A 100 18.11 -12.78 -8.57
N ASP A 101 16.97 -12.44 -7.97
CA ASP A 101 16.61 -11.09 -7.53
C ASP A 101 16.73 -10.95 -6.00
N ALA A 102 17.40 -11.90 -5.33
CA ALA A 102 17.50 -11.92 -3.88
C ALA A 102 18.20 -10.65 -3.35
N PRO A 103 17.59 -9.92 -2.41
CA PRO A 103 18.17 -8.74 -1.81
C PRO A 103 19.36 -9.07 -0.91
N SER A 104 20.07 -8.03 -0.51
CA SER A 104 21.16 -8.11 0.47
C SER A 104 21.16 -6.88 1.37
N VAL A 105 21.94 -6.91 2.45
CA VAL A 105 22.12 -5.75 3.34
C VAL A 105 22.61 -4.50 2.60
N GLN A 106 23.43 -4.67 1.54
CA GLN A 106 23.97 -3.56 0.76
C GLN A 106 23.04 -3.10 -0.37
N ASN A 107 22.08 -3.93 -0.75
CA ASN A 107 21.12 -3.65 -1.81
C ASN A 107 19.78 -4.29 -1.42
N PRO A 108 19.05 -3.68 -0.47
CA PRO A 108 17.77 -4.20 -0.04
C PRO A 108 16.73 -4.07 -1.15
N LEU A 109 15.68 -4.88 -1.06
CA LEU A 109 14.50 -4.72 -1.90
C LEU A 109 13.49 -3.84 -1.18
N GLU A 110 13.17 -2.71 -1.77
CA GLU A 110 12.23 -1.73 -1.24
C GLU A 110 10.98 -1.64 -2.13
N PHE A 111 9.81 -1.65 -1.50
CA PHE A 111 8.54 -1.45 -2.18
C PHE A 111 7.49 -0.95 -1.21
N THR A 112 6.41 -0.41 -1.75
CA THR A 112 5.27 0.04 -0.97
C THR A 112 4.02 -0.72 -1.41
N LEU A 113 3.30 -1.28 -0.46
CA LEU A 113 2.03 -1.95 -0.68
C LEU A 113 0.88 -1.04 -0.25
N ILE A 114 -0.05 -0.80 -1.17
CA ILE A 114 -1.30 -0.07 -0.92
C ILE A 114 -2.43 -1.09 -0.90
N ALA A 115 -3.07 -1.28 0.25
CA ALA A 115 -4.20 -2.17 0.41
C ALA A 115 -5.51 -1.39 0.51
N LYS A 116 -6.52 -1.84 -0.24
CA LYS A 116 -7.87 -1.28 -0.24
C LYS A 116 -8.86 -2.40 0.04
N ALA A 117 -9.83 -2.13 0.92
CA ALA A 117 -10.94 -3.03 1.20
C ALA A 117 -12.22 -2.20 1.42
N PRO A 118 -13.39 -2.66 0.92
CA PRO A 118 -14.65 -1.95 1.15
C PRO A 118 -14.93 -1.75 2.64
N GLY A 119 -15.23 -0.51 3.04
CA GLY A 119 -15.51 -0.16 4.44
C GLY A 119 -14.28 0.11 5.30
N PHE A 120 -13.06 0.03 4.74
CA PHE A 120 -11.80 0.30 5.44
C PHE A 120 -11.05 1.49 4.83
N LEU A 121 -10.30 2.22 5.65
CA LEU A 121 -9.32 3.19 5.15
C LEU A 121 -8.27 2.48 4.29
N GLN A 122 -7.75 3.18 3.29
CA GLN A 122 -6.59 2.71 2.54
C GLN A 122 -5.41 2.53 3.51
N SER A 123 -4.72 1.40 3.42
CA SER A 123 -3.50 1.15 4.20
C SER A 123 -2.29 1.26 3.29
N VAL A 124 -1.31 2.06 3.70
CA VAL A 124 -0.05 2.25 2.98
C VAL A 124 1.06 1.66 3.83
N ASN A 125 1.84 0.72 3.29
CA ASN A 125 2.88 0.05 4.06
C ASN A 125 4.16 -0.03 3.24
N HIS A 126 5.21 0.63 3.70
CA HIS A 126 6.55 0.51 3.11
C HIS A 126 7.27 -0.71 3.69
N PHE A 127 7.92 -1.49 2.83
CA PHE A 127 8.65 -2.69 3.20
C PHE A 127 10.08 -2.63 2.66
N THR A 128 11.02 -3.07 3.50
CA THR A 128 12.43 -3.25 3.15
C THR A 128 12.85 -4.67 3.48
N ILE A 129 13.22 -5.44 2.45
CA ILE A 129 13.69 -6.82 2.60
C ILE A 129 15.20 -6.85 2.41
N PHE A 130 15.93 -7.24 3.45
CA PHE A 130 17.40 -7.33 3.44
C PHE A 130 17.93 -8.75 3.16
N ASP A 131 17.12 -9.78 3.43
CA ASP A 131 17.51 -11.18 3.29
C ASP A 131 16.30 -11.99 2.83
N ALA A 132 16.41 -12.63 1.66
CA ALA A 132 15.32 -13.45 1.14
C ALA A 132 15.18 -14.83 1.81
N ASP A 133 16.18 -15.26 2.60
CA ASP A 133 16.13 -16.54 3.32
C ASP A 133 15.42 -16.45 4.68
N LEU A 134 15.10 -15.22 5.13
CA LEU A 134 14.35 -14.97 6.36
C LEU A 134 12.91 -14.57 6.03
N THR A 135 11.96 -15.44 6.39
CA THR A 135 10.53 -15.12 6.29
C THR A 135 10.11 -14.23 7.44
N GLN A 136 9.67 -13.02 7.10
CA GLN A 136 9.03 -12.07 8.00
C GLN A 136 7.52 -12.24 7.93
N HIS A 137 6.88 -12.18 9.10
CA HIS A 137 5.42 -12.14 9.22
C HIS A 137 5.02 -10.75 9.68
N VAL A 138 4.23 -10.05 8.88
CA VAL A 138 3.77 -8.71 9.18
C VAL A 138 2.24 -8.69 9.21
N THR A 139 1.69 -7.99 10.19
CA THR A 139 0.25 -7.75 10.29
C THR A 139 -0.02 -6.30 9.86
N VAL A 140 -0.90 -6.13 8.88
CA VAL A 140 -1.43 -4.83 8.46
C VAL A 140 -2.80 -4.64 9.11
N TYR A 141 -2.89 -3.64 9.97
CA TYR A 141 -4.12 -3.30 10.70
C TYR A 141 -4.93 -2.30 9.89
N MET A 142 -6.00 -2.76 9.25
CA MET A 142 -6.88 -1.92 8.45
C MET A 142 -7.95 -1.26 9.33
N VAL A 143 -8.09 0.06 9.24
CA VAL A 143 -9.07 0.81 10.04
C VAL A 143 -10.46 0.70 9.41
N GLU A 144 -11.40 0.06 10.10
CA GLU A 144 -12.81 0.07 9.72
C GLU A 144 -13.38 1.47 9.90
N LYS A 145 -13.94 2.04 8.83
CA LYS A 145 -14.33 3.46 8.82
C LYS A 145 -15.51 3.76 9.76
N ASP A 146 -16.45 2.83 9.87
CA ASP A 146 -17.67 3.04 10.68
C ASP A 146 -17.51 2.52 12.13
N HIS A 147 -16.44 1.78 12.42
CA HIS A 147 -16.10 1.28 13.76
C HIS A 147 -14.59 1.38 14.02
N ALA A 148 -14.05 2.60 13.91
CA ALA A 148 -12.63 2.85 14.17
C ALA A 148 -12.21 2.39 15.59
N PRO A 149 -10.98 1.89 15.77
CA PRO A 149 -10.48 1.48 17.08
C PRO A 149 -10.24 2.68 18.00
N ALA A 150 -9.96 2.40 19.28
CA ALA A 150 -9.53 3.42 20.22
C ALA A 150 -8.31 4.21 19.69
N GLY A 151 -8.36 5.53 19.84
CA GLY A 151 -7.33 6.45 19.36
C GLY A 151 -7.46 6.88 17.90
N ILE A 152 -8.42 6.34 17.14
CA ILE A 152 -8.66 6.76 15.76
C ILE A 152 -10.07 7.33 15.62
N SER A 153 -10.23 8.43 14.89
CA SER A 153 -11.54 8.90 14.40
C SER A 153 -11.56 8.90 12.88
N VAL A 154 -12.73 8.63 12.32
CA VAL A 154 -13.01 8.76 10.89
C VAL A 154 -14.32 9.53 10.76
N ASP A 155 -14.21 10.79 10.38
CA ASP A 155 -15.31 11.74 10.30
C ASP A 155 -15.58 12.04 8.82
N ARG A 156 -16.85 12.09 8.42
CA ARG A 156 -17.24 12.38 7.03
C ARG A 156 -18.25 13.50 7.00
N ASP A 157 -18.14 14.37 6.00
CA ASP A 157 -19.11 15.43 5.77
C ASP A 157 -19.23 15.77 4.28
N GLN A 158 -20.28 16.51 3.94
CA GLN A 158 -20.55 16.96 2.59
C GLN A 158 -20.12 18.41 2.42
N ILE A 159 -19.41 18.68 1.33
CA ILE A 159 -19.11 20.04 0.90
C ILE A 159 -20.19 20.42 -0.10
N LEU A 160 -21.13 21.25 0.33
CA LEU A 160 -22.21 21.72 -0.52
C LEU A 160 -21.68 22.83 -1.43
N ASP A 161 -22.22 22.86 -2.66
CA ASP A 161 -22.13 23.99 -3.57
C ASP A 161 -20.71 24.46 -3.92
N VAL A 162 -19.87 23.56 -4.46
CA VAL A 162 -18.59 23.93 -5.08
C VAL A 162 -18.87 24.47 -6.49
N GLN A 163 -18.57 25.73 -6.76
CA GLN A 163 -18.83 26.39 -8.05
C GLN A 163 -17.56 27.08 -8.61
N ASP A 164 -17.65 27.59 -9.85
CA ASP A 164 -16.56 28.23 -10.60
C ASP A 164 -16.27 29.64 -10.05
N GLY A 165 -15.72 29.65 -8.84
CA GLY A 165 -15.56 30.80 -7.93
C GLY A 165 -15.16 30.39 -6.51
N GLY A 166 -15.20 29.10 -6.20
CA GLY A 166 -14.81 28.52 -4.91
C GLY A 166 -15.99 28.15 -4.03
N LEU A 167 -15.72 27.87 -2.76
CA LEU A 167 -16.76 27.57 -1.77
C LEU A 167 -17.61 28.81 -1.47
N ASP A 168 -18.94 28.68 -1.51
CA ASP A 168 -19.86 29.78 -1.20
C ASP A 168 -19.85 30.19 0.28
N VAL A 169 -19.54 29.24 1.17
CA VAL A 169 -19.40 29.44 2.62
C VAL A 169 -18.13 28.76 3.12
N PRO A 170 -17.57 29.20 4.27
CA PRO A 170 -16.47 28.47 4.88
C PRO A 170 -16.91 27.05 5.26
N PHE A 171 -16.02 26.08 5.06
CA PHE A 171 -16.26 24.69 5.42
C PHE A 171 -15.40 24.29 6.62
N VAL A 172 -16.01 23.59 7.57
CA VAL A 172 -15.35 23.09 8.79
C VAL A 172 -15.80 21.66 9.01
N ILE A 173 -14.84 20.75 9.22
CA ILE A 173 -15.08 19.43 9.79
C ILE A 173 -14.13 19.22 10.95
N GLU A 174 -14.61 18.58 12.02
CA GLU A 174 -13.82 18.31 13.21
C GLU A 174 -14.09 16.92 13.77
N SER A 175 -13.07 16.33 14.38
CA SER A 175 -13.23 15.05 15.04
C SER A 175 -13.88 15.19 16.41
N ASN A 176 -14.61 14.15 16.78
CA ASN A 176 -15.16 14.02 18.11
C ASN A 176 -14.10 13.49 19.09
N VAL A 177 -14.02 14.11 20.28
CA VAL A 177 -13.26 13.56 21.40
C VAL A 177 -14.14 12.59 22.20
N SER A 178 -13.52 11.54 22.74
CA SER A 178 -14.17 10.51 23.53
C SER A 178 -13.26 10.01 24.66
N SER A 179 -13.73 9.06 25.46
CA SER A 179 -12.89 8.41 26.48
C SER A 179 -11.70 7.64 25.88
N THR A 180 -11.82 7.21 24.62
CA THR A 180 -10.82 6.42 23.89
C THR A 180 -10.08 7.22 22.81
N LYS A 181 -10.48 8.46 22.54
CA LYS A 181 -9.87 9.39 21.55
C LYS A 181 -9.76 10.77 22.19
N LYS A 182 -8.55 11.20 22.56
CA LYS A 182 -8.36 12.40 23.39
C LYS A 182 -7.81 13.60 22.62
N GLU A 183 -7.27 13.39 21.43
CA GLU A 183 -6.87 14.49 20.56
C GLU A 183 -8.02 14.85 19.60
N LYS A 184 -8.08 16.14 19.26
CA LYS A 184 -9.06 16.73 18.35
C LYS A 184 -8.32 17.22 17.10
N ILE A 185 -8.91 16.98 15.94
CA ILE A 185 -8.52 17.62 14.69
C ILE A 185 -9.66 18.52 14.21
N GLN A 186 -9.32 19.64 13.61
CA GLN A 186 -10.23 20.48 12.86
C GLN A 186 -9.58 20.82 11.52
N PHE A 187 -10.32 20.60 10.44
CA PHE A 187 -9.97 21.04 9.10
C PHE A 187 -10.89 22.17 8.68
N PHE A 188 -10.30 23.25 8.18
CA PHE A 188 -11.00 24.46 7.79
C PHE A 188 -10.58 24.89 6.38
N LEU A 189 -11.59 25.18 5.57
CA LEU A 189 -11.46 25.81 4.26
C LEU A 189 -12.19 27.15 4.28
N PRO A 190 -11.52 28.26 3.93
CA PRO A 190 -12.17 29.56 3.87
C PRO A 190 -13.18 29.64 2.72
N GLN A 191 -14.13 30.57 2.83
CA GLN A 191 -15.00 30.94 1.70
C GLN A 191 -14.16 31.39 0.51
N GLY A 192 -14.56 31.02 -0.70
CA GLY A 192 -13.91 31.41 -1.95
C GLY A 192 -12.76 30.50 -2.38
N VAL A 193 -12.34 29.53 -1.55
CA VAL A 193 -11.32 28.57 -1.96
C VAL A 193 -11.84 27.65 -3.06
N GLN A 194 -11.07 27.48 -4.14
CA GLN A 194 -11.38 26.54 -5.21
C GLN A 194 -10.79 25.17 -4.88
N LEU A 195 -11.58 24.13 -5.12
CA LEU A 195 -11.14 22.74 -5.07
C LEU A 195 -10.65 22.35 -6.47
N LEU A 196 -9.39 21.93 -6.58
CA LEU A 196 -8.75 21.68 -7.87
C LEU A 196 -8.38 20.21 -8.04
N ASP A 197 -8.50 19.72 -9.28
CA ASP A 197 -8.05 18.38 -9.66
C ASP A 197 -6.52 18.30 -9.82
N ARG A 198 -6.00 17.13 -10.21
CA ARG A 198 -4.55 16.92 -10.45
C ARG A 198 -3.96 17.79 -11.57
N ASN A 199 -4.80 18.35 -12.44
CA ASN A 199 -4.43 19.21 -13.56
C ASN A 199 -4.64 20.70 -13.23
N PHE A 200 -4.82 21.05 -11.94
CA PHE A 200 -5.13 22.40 -11.47
C PHE A 200 -6.41 23.00 -12.06
N GLN A 201 -7.36 22.15 -12.47
CA GLN A 201 -8.66 22.59 -12.98
C GLN A 201 -9.68 22.67 -11.85
N PRO A 202 -10.52 23.72 -11.79
CA PRO A 202 -11.54 23.85 -10.78
C PRO A 202 -12.61 22.77 -10.93
N LEU A 203 -12.94 22.14 -9.80
CA LEU A 203 -14.00 21.15 -9.68
C LEU A 203 -15.31 21.84 -9.29
N ASN A 204 -16.43 21.34 -9.82
CA ASN A 204 -17.76 21.90 -9.60
C ASN A 204 -18.75 20.80 -9.19
N GLY A 205 -19.66 21.10 -8.28
CA GLY A 205 -20.70 20.21 -7.78
C GLY A 205 -20.64 19.97 -6.27
N SER A 206 -21.29 18.90 -5.82
CA SER A 206 -21.22 18.49 -4.41
C SER A 206 -19.93 17.70 -4.15
N GLY A 207 -19.25 18.06 -3.08
CA GLY A 207 -18.08 17.37 -2.59
C GLY A 207 -18.37 16.46 -1.40
N GLN A 208 -17.45 15.53 -1.16
CA GLN A 208 -17.38 14.71 0.05
C GLN A 208 -15.98 14.84 0.63
N ILE A 209 -15.88 14.83 1.96
CA ILE A 209 -14.62 14.73 2.67
C ILE A 209 -14.66 13.57 3.65
N GLU A 210 -13.55 12.86 3.76
CA GLU A 210 -13.27 11.91 4.83
C GLU A 210 -12.00 12.37 5.57
N LEU A 211 -12.15 12.65 6.86
CA LEU A 211 -11.09 13.08 7.76
C LEU A 211 -10.80 11.94 8.74
N ALA A 212 -9.63 11.32 8.60
CA ALA A 212 -9.14 10.34 9.56
C ALA A 212 -8.06 10.96 10.45
N HIS A 213 -8.11 10.72 11.75
CA HIS A 213 -7.13 11.25 12.70
C HIS A 213 -6.70 10.20 13.72
N PHE A 214 -5.40 10.14 13.96
CA PHE A 214 -4.71 9.10 14.72
C PHE A 214 -4.02 9.74 15.93
N ASP A 215 -4.49 9.42 17.13
CA ASP A 215 -3.83 9.78 18.40
C ASP A 215 -2.52 9.02 18.52
N ASN A 216 -1.50 9.64 19.11
CA ASN A 216 -0.26 8.93 19.46
C ASN A 216 -0.30 8.24 20.84
N ARG A 217 -1.48 8.18 21.46
CA ARG A 217 -1.70 7.63 22.81
C ARG A 217 -2.16 6.17 22.83
N SER A 218 -2.74 5.69 21.74
CA SER A 218 -3.38 4.38 21.66
C SER A 218 -2.51 3.41 20.89
N PRO A 219 -2.23 2.20 21.43
CA PRO A 219 -1.50 1.18 20.66
C PRO A 219 -2.23 0.82 19.36
N PHE A 220 -3.57 0.74 19.36
CA PHE A 220 -4.33 0.44 18.13
C PHE A 220 -4.19 1.51 17.04
N SER A 221 -4.00 2.77 17.46
CA SER A 221 -3.73 3.87 16.54
C SER A 221 -2.34 3.74 15.94
N LEU A 222 -1.33 3.44 16.75
CA LEU A 222 0.04 3.23 16.30
C LEU A 222 0.19 1.98 15.42
N ASP A 223 -0.49 0.88 15.77
CA ASP A 223 -0.50 -0.36 15.00
C ASP A 223 -1.08 -0.14 13.59
N ALA A 224 -2.10 0.72 13.44
CA ALA A 224 -2.69 1.11 12.17
C ALA A 224 -1.74 1.96 11.27
N LEU A 225 -0.64 2.47 11.83
CA LEU A 225 0.37 3.27 11.12
C LEU A 225 1.66 2.49 10.85
N THR A 226 1.67 1.18 11.13
CA THR A 226 2.81 0.30 10.87
C THR A 226 3.25 0.44 9.40
N GLY A 227 4.54 0.65 9.17
CA GLY A 227 5.09 0.79 7.81
C GLY A 227 4.86 2.14 7.13
N MET A 228 4.13 3.10 7.74
CA MET A 228 4.02 4.48 7.25
C MET A 228 5.05 5.43 7.86
N THR A 229 5.63 5.06 8.99
CA THR A 229 6.48 5.94 9.81
C THR A 229 7.96 5.58 9.77
N ASP A 230 8.30 4.48 9.08
CA ASP A 230 9.63 3.90 9.09
C ASP A 230 10.33 4.07 7.75
N ALA A 231 11.51 4.72 7.77
CA ALA A 231 12.51 4.73 6.71
C ALA A 231 11.95 4.93 5.29
N MET A 232 11.01 5.85 5.11
CA MET A 232 10.41 6.15 3.81
C MET A 232 11.20 7.24 3.08
N PRO A 233 11.29 7.21 1.74
CA PRO A 233 11.90 8.28 0.97
C PRO A 233 11.28 9.63 1.29
N ALA A 234 12.09 10.69 1.31
CA ALA A 234 11.62 12.04 1.55
C ALA A 234 12.38 13.12 0.79
N VAL A 235 11.70 14.26 0.63
CA VAL A 235 12.22 15.51 0.08
C VAL A 235 11.88 16.69 1.01
N ASP A 236 12.70 17.73 1.00
CA ASP A 236 12.36 19.00 1.67
C ASP A 236 11.39 19.86 0.86
N GLN A 237 11.07 21.04 1.39
CA GLN A 237 10.15 22.03 0.81
C GLN A 237 10.54 22.49 -0.62
N ASP A 238 11.82 22.38 -0.97
CA ASP A 238 12.36 22.77 -2.28
C ASP A 238 12.49 21.56 -3.23
N GLY A 239 12.00 20.38 -2.81
CA GLY A 239 12.10 19.14 -3.57
C GLY A 239 13.48 18.47 -3.52
N LYS A 240 14.38 18.90 -2.62
CA LYS A 240 15.69 18.27 -2.48
C LYS A 240 15.57 16.95 -1.74
N ILE A 241 16.14 15.90 -2.31
CA ILE A 241 16.16 14.55 -1.73
C ILE A 241 16.88 14.56 -0.37
N LEU A 242 16.20 14.01 0.64
CA LEU A 242 16.70 13.84 2.01
C LEU A 242 17.15 12.42 2.33
N GLY A 243 16.95 11.47 1.41
CA GLY A 243 17.11 10.04 1.66
C GLY A 243 15.85 9.48 2.30
N THR A 244 16.01 8.55 3.24
CA THR A 244 14.89 8.00 4.02
C THR A 244 14.75 8.71 5.37
N VAL A 245 13.51 8.88 5.82
CA VAL A 245 13.17 9.48 7.11
C VAL A 245 12.28 8.54 7.92
N SER A 246 12.41 8.61 9.24
CA SER A 246 11.49 7.99 10.19
C SER A 246 10.88 9.06 11.08
N PHE A 247 9.68 8.81 11.59
CA PHE A 247 8.91 9.79 12.34
C PHE A 247 8.62 9.35 13.78
N ASP A 248 9.06 10.17 14.74
CA ASP A 248 8.48 10.19 16.08
C ASP A 248 7.21 11.04 16.03
N LEU A 249 6.06 10.40 15.81
CA LEU A 249 4.81 11.10 15.50
C LEU A 249 4.24 11.88 16.70
N ALA A 250 4.06 13.18 16.51
CA ALA A 250 3.19 13.99 17.37
C ALA A 250 1.71 13.78 17.06
N SER A 251 1.37 13.59 15.78
CA SER A 251 0.03 13.29 15.30
C SER A 251 0.10 12.87 13.83
N LEU A 252 -0.91 12.13 13.36
CA LEU A 252 -1.09 11.82 11.93
C LEU A 252 -2.57 11.97 11.56
N TYR A 253 -2.84 12.51 10.37
CA TYR A 253 -4.18 12.57 9.81
C TYR A 253 -4.17 12.27 8.31
N SER A 254 -5.30 11.83 7.80
CA SER A 254 -5.58 11.70 6.37
C SER A 254 -6.81 12.53 6.01
N ILE A 255 -6.75 13.21 4.86
CA ILE A 255 -7.86 13.97 4.30
C ILE A 255 -8.05 13.47 2.87
N GLU A 256 -9.16 12.77 2.64
CA GLU A 256 -9.59 12.39 1.30
C GLU A 256 -10.77 13.25 0.90
N MET A 257 -10.70 13.88 -0.26
CA MET A 257 -11.73 14.78 -0.76
C MET A 257 -12.08 14.46 -2.21
N THR A 258 -13.37 14.46 -2.52
CA THR A 258 -13.85 14.30 -3.90
C THR A 258 -14.93 15.34 -4.22
N VAL A 259 -15.07 15.69 -5.50
CA VAL A 259 -16.22 16.41 -6.06
C VAL A 259 -16.77 15.58 -7.20
N GLY A 260 -18.00 15.06 -7.02
CA GLY A 260 -18.53 14.01 -7.89
C GLY A 260 -17.65 12.76 -7.84
N SER A 261 -17.06 12.38 -8.98
CA SER A 261 -16.12 11.24 -9.08
C SER A 261 -14.65 11.65 -9.18
N GLN A 262 -14.34 12.95 -9.06
CA GLN A 262 -12.98 13.47 -9.20
C GLN A 262 -12.39 13.76 -7.82
N GLU A 263 -11.14 13.36 -7.62
CA GLU A 263 -10.40 13.66 -6.40
C GLU A 263 -9.94 15.13 -6.40
N VAL A 264 -10.06 15.76 -5.24
CA VAL A 264 -9.44 17.07 -4.98
C VAL A 264 -7.98 16.82 -4.65
N ARG A 265 -7.08 17.50 -5.36
CA ARG A 265 -5.63 17.37 -5.16
C ARG A 265 -4.96 18.68 -4.75
N TYR A 266 -5.57 19.83 -5.05
CA TYR A 266 -5.07 21.13 -4.61
C TYR A 266 -6.20 22.07 -4.16
N PHE A 267 -5.81 23.08 -3.40
CA PHE A 267 -6.65 24.21 -3.03
C PHE A 267 -6.04 25.50 -3.62
N SER A 268 -6.88 26.43 -4.09
CA SER A 268 -6.38 27.72 -4.59
C SER A 268 -5.82 28.63 -3.48
N GLU A 269 -6.19 28.36 -2.23
CA GLU A 269 -5.72 29.04 -1.03
C GLU A 269 -5.39 27.99 0.05
N PRO A 270 -4.48 28.30 1.02
CA PRO A 270 -4.12 27.35 2.06
C PRO A 270 -5.32 26.91 2.91
N ALA A 271 -5.45 25.59 3.10
CA ALA A 271 -6.32 25.03 4.12
C ALA A 271 -5.68 25.17 5.51
N VAL A 272 -6.50 25.23 6.56
CA VAL A 272 -6.02 25.29 7.95
C VAL A 272 -6.37 24.00 8.66
N VAL A 273 -5.36 23.35 9.24
CA VAL A 273 -5.54 22.20 10.13
C VAL A 273 -5.13 22.62 11.54
N THR A 274 -6.02 22.41 12.51
CA THR A 274 -5.74 22.61 13.94
C THR A 274 -5.81 21.27 14.66
N LEU A 275 -4.79 20.97 15.46
CA LEU A 275 -4.66 19.73 16.21
C LEU A 275 -4.48 20.03 17.69
N THR A 276 -5.12 19.26 18.56
CA THR A 276 -4.67 19.16 19.94
C THR A 276 -3.63 18.04 20.04
N LEU A 277 -2.53 18.31 20.73
CA LEU A 277 -1.43 17.35 20.85
C LEU A 277 -1.45 16.70 22.23
N ASN A 278 -0.88 15.50 22.31
CA ASN A 278 -0.57 14.89 23.59
C ASN A 278 0.62 15.60 24.26
N PRO A 279 0.45 16.25 25.44
CA PRO A 279 1.54 16.95 26.12
C PRO A 279 2.56 15.99 26.75
N GLN A 280 2.39 14.67 26.61
CA GLN A 280 3.37 13.65 26.99
C GLN A 280 4.13 13.10 25.77
N THR A 281 3.90 13.66 24.58
CA THR A 281 4.71 13.34 23.40
C THR A 281 6.12 13.86 23.61
N PHE A 282 7.12 13.00 23.42
CA PHE A 282 8.51 13.41 23.48
C PHE A 282 8.90 14.15 22.19
N ASN A 283 9.55 15.31 22.33
CA ASN A 283 10.11 16.07 21.23
C ASN A 283 11.63 15.84 21.16
N PRO A 284 12.13 15.08 20.16
CA PRO A 284 13.55 14.77 20.06
C PRO A 284 14.43 15.99 19.76
N GLN A 285 13.86 17.07 19.20
CA GLN A 285 14.61 18.30 18.89
C GLN A 285 14.95 19.11 20.14
N THR A 286 14.03 19.12 21.12
CA THR A 286 14.21 19.85 22.38
C THR A 286 14.65 18.95 23.53
N ASN A 287 14.62 17.62 23.34
CA ASN A 287 14.91 16.61 24.35
C ASN A 287 14.03 16.76 25.61
N ASP A 288 12.75 17.08 25.41
CA ASP A 288 11.74 17.30 26.44
C ASP A 288 10.35 16.92 25.89
N TYR A 289 9.30 16.94 26.72
CA TYR A 289 7.93 16.79 26.23
C TYR A 289 7.47 18.04 25.45
N ILE A 290 6.61 17.82 24.44
CA ILE A 290 6.03 18.89 23.62
C ILE A 290 5.36 19.94 24.51
N LYS A 291 5.67 21.21 24.24
CA LYS A 291 5.10 22.37 24.93
C LYS A 291 4.95 23.58 24.01
N ALA A 292 4.22 24.59 24.48
CA ALA A 292 4.02 25.82 23.73
C ALA A 292 5.37 26.49 23.39
N GLY A 293 5.49 26.98 22.16
CA GLY A 293 6.72 27.52 21.57
C GLY A 293 7.60 26.49 20.85
N ASP A 294 7.33 25.18 20.98
CA ASP A 294 8.00 24.17 20.17
C ASP A 294 7.61 24.31 18.70
N ILE A 295 8.56 24.03 17.81
CA ILE A 295 8.34 24.05 16.35
C ILE A 295 8.41 22.61 15.83
N LEU A 296 7.35 22.15 15.19
CA LEU A 296 7.22 20.81 14.64
C LEU A 296 7.16 20.87 13.11
N PRO A 297 7.91 20.02 12.39
CA PRO A 297 7.78 19.94 10.95
C PRO A 297 6.47 19.23 10.57
N VAL A 298 5.78 19.78 9.57
CA VAL A 298 4.59 19.17 8.95
C VAL A 298 5.02 18.51 7.65
N TRP A 299 4.57 17.28 7.44
CA TRP A 299 4.89 16.47 6.28
C TRP A 299 3.61 15.99 5.61
N SER A 300 3.62 15.88 4.29
CA SER A 300 2.56 15.25 3.49
C SER A 300 3.13 14.05 2.74
N LEU A 301 2.32 13.04 2.47
CA LEU A 301 2.73 11.89 1.66
C LEU A 301 2.26 12.07 0.23
N ASP A 302 3.20 12.08 -0.72
CA ASP A 302 2.87 11.90 -2.14
C ASP A 302 2.58 10.41 -2.39
N GLU A 303 1.31 10.07 -2.57
CA GLU A 303 0.85 8.69 -2.81
C GLU A 303 1.16 8.17 -4.22
N THR A 304 1.63 9.03 -5.13
CA THR A 304 2.08 8.59 -6.46
C THR A 304 3.56 8.22 -6.43
N ALA A 305 4.38 9.08 -5.81
CA ALA A 305 5.81 8.85 -5.66
C ALA A 305 6.15 7.95 -4.46
N MET A 306 5.19 7.72 -3.56
CA MET A 306 5.38 7.08 -2.25
C MET A 306 6.51 7.72 -1.45
N GLN A 307 6.51 9.06 -1.41
CA GLN A 307 7.57 9.88 -0.83
C GLN A 307 6.98 10.96 0.09
N TRP A 308 7.58 11.16 1.26
CA TRP A 308 7.20 12.24 2.17
C TRP A 308 7.78 13.57 1.69
N HIS A 309 6.94 14.60 1.67
CA HIS A 309 7.32 15.97 1.35
C HIS A 309 7.18 16.84 2.60
N LYS A 310 8.24 17.58 2.95
CA LYS A 310 8.17 18.54 4.05
C LYS A 310 7.38 19.77 3.59
N GLU A 311 6.27 20.06 4.24
CA GLU A 311 5.38 21.17 3.85
C GLU A 311 5.75 22.47 4.55
N THR A 312 5.74 22.45 5.88
CA THR A 312 5.86 23.68 6.69
C THR A 312 6.41 23.37 8.08
N LEU A 313 6.58 24.43 8.87
CA LEU A 313 6.86 24.35 10.30
C LEU A 313 5.63 24.89 11.04
N ALA A 314 5.10 24.10 11.96
CA ALA A 314 3.99 24.47 12.82
C ALA A 314 4.50 24.83 14.22
N GLU A 315 4.00 25.92 14.79
CA GLU A 315 4.25 26.31 16.18
C GLU A 315 3.21 25.68 17.10
N VAL A 316 3.67 25.06 18.18
CA VAL A 316 2.79 24.58 19.25
C VAL A 316 2.35 25.78 20.07
N VAL A 317 1.05 26.00 20.17
CA VAL A 317 0.47 27.09 20.96
C VAL A 317 -0.28 26.54 22.17
N SER A 318 -0.24 27.27 23.29
CA SER A 318 -1.08 26.93 24.43
C SER A 318 -2.53 27.27 24.09
N ASN A 319 -3.42 26.29 24.12
CA ASN A 319 -4.84 26.59 24.10
C ASN A 319 -5.20 27.16 25.48
N ASN A 320 -5.80 28.35 25.55
CA ASN A 320 -6.20 29.00 26.81
C ASN A 320 -7.39 28.27 27.47
N GLY A 321 -7.25 26.96 27.72
CA GLY A 321 -8.34 26.07 28.13
C GLY A 321 -7.94 24.71 28.69
N GLY A 322 -6.65 24.45 28.97
CA GLY A 322 -6.19 23.24 29.68
C GLY A 322 -5.06 22.50 29.00
#